data_AF-A0A6N8X3I5-F1
#
_entry.id   AF-A0A6N8X3I5-F1
#
_cell.length_a   1.000
_cell.length_b   1.000
_cell.length_c   1.000
_cell.angle_alpha   90.00
_cell.angle_beta   90.00
_cell.angle_gamma   90.00
#
_symmetry.space_group_name_H-M   'P 1'
#
loop_
_entity.id
_entity.type
_entity.pdbx_description
1 polymer ?
#
loop_
_entity_poly.entity_id
_entity_poly.type
_entity_poly.pdbx_seq_one_letter_code
_entity_poly.pdbx_strand_id
1 'polypeptide(L)'
;DGPSENNSGRGLASAGQAALEEAGGIRVSAETSRRIACDAGKVVMRHDADGNVLDVGRKTRTIPPALRRALASRDQHCRFPGCEARRCDAHHVKHWADGGVTKLDNLVLLCRRHHRAVHEEGFGLTLDAEGQPQFTQPGGAPLPAVPTAPAWTGVPLASTDAKLAEDGIEIDSQTSIPNWDGERLDLPYVIGVAWRPGENPGTEKTA
;
A
#
# COMPACT_ATOMS: atom_id res chain seq x y z
N ASP A 1 -56.35 11.37 -25.22
CA ASP A 1 -56.23 10.40 -24.13
C ASP A 1 -55.25 9.29 -24.47
N GLY A 2 -54.13 9.28 -23.74
CA GLY A 2 -53.27 8.10 -23.45
C GLY A 2 -52.28 7.59 -24.52
N PRO A 3 -51.08 7.11 -24.12
CA PRO A 3 -50.22 7.62 -23.07
C PRO A 3 -48.77 7.86 -23.53
N SER A 4 -48.07 8.66 -22.73
CA SER A 4 -46.65 8.99 -22.81
C SER A 4 -45.75 7.79 -22.51
N GLU A 5 -44.83 7.47 -23.41
CA GLU A 5 -43.67 6.63 -23.09
C GLU A 5 -42.49 7.51 -22.67
N ASN A 6 -42.33 7.56 -21.35
CA ASN A 6 -41.23 8.10 -20.60
C ASN A 6 -40.00 7.18 -20.68
N ASN A 7 -39.22 7.27 -21.77
CA ASN A 7 -37.93 6.60 -21.82
C ASN A 7 -36.90 7.38 -20.98
N SER A 8 -36.83 7.00 -19.72
CA SER A 8 -35.81 7.38 -18.76
C SER A 8 -34.46 6.79 -19.18
N GLY A 9 -33.79 7.48 -20.10
CA GLY A 9 -32.41 7.25 -20.46
C GLY A 9 -31.51 7.47 -19.25
N ARG A 10 -31.30 6.41 -18.47
CA ARG A 10 -30.23 6.29 -17.48
C ARG A 10 -28.92 6.40 -18.26
N GLY A 11 -28.42 7.62 -18.42
CA GLY A 11 -27.11 7.88 -19.02
C GLY A 11 -26.08 7.07 -18.24
N LEU A 12 -25.42 6.14 -18.94
CA LEU A 12 -24.21 5.53 -18.41
C LEU A 12 -23.24 6.67 -18.15
N ALA A 13 -22.98 6.97 -16.88
CA ALA A 13 -21.88 7.84 -16.50
C ALA A 13 -20.63 7.27 -17.18
N SER A 14 -20.06 8.01 -18.13
CA SER A 14 -18.83 7.60 -18.79
C SER A 14 -17.78 7.40 -17.70
N ALA A 15 -17.21 6.19 -17.65
CA ALA A 15 -16.12 5.92 -16.73
C ALA A 15 -14.97 6.89 -17.05
N GLY A 16 -14.57 7.70 -16.06
CA GLY A 16 -13.49 8.64 -16.21
C GLY A 16 -12.20 7.93 -16.64
N GLN A 17 -11.47 8.52 -17.58
CA GLN A 17 -10.21 7.98 -18.08
C GLN A 17 -9.02 8.77 -17.51
N ALA A 18 -7.93 8.07 -17.18
CA ALA A 18 -6.68 8.70 -16.76
C ALA A 18 -5.52 8.19 -17.63
N ALA A 19 -4.69 9.09 -18.14
CA ALA A 19 -3.56 8.79 -19.00
C ALA A 19 -2.38 9.73 -18.72
N LEU A 20 -1.16 9.27 -18.99
CA LEU A 20 0.06 10.08 -18.97
C LEU A 20 0.31 10.67 -20.35
N GLU A 21 0.17 12.00 -20.49
CA GLU A 21 0.34 12.69 -21.78
C GLU A 21 1.76 12.52 -22.35
N GLU A 22 2.80 12.79 -21.55
CA GLU A 22 4.21 12.69 -21.98
C GLU A 22 4.69 11.25 -22.19
N ALA A 23 3.92 10.25 -21.75
CA ALA A 23 4.23 8.84 -21.95
C ALA A 23 3.37 8.20 -23.04
N GLY A 24 2.96 8.97 -24.05
CA GLY A 24 2.21 8.46 -25.20
C GLY A 24 0.77 8.05 -24.88
N GLY A 25 0.15 8.65 -23.85
CA GLY A 25 -1.22 8.34 -23.46
C GLY A 25 -1.39 7.00 -22.73
N ILE A 26 -0.32 6.47 -22.12
CA ILE A 26 -0.41 5.25 -21.29
C ILE A 26 -1.51 5.43 -20.24
N ARG A 27 -2.47 4.49 -20.24
CA ARG A 27 -3.56 4.49 -19.27
C ARG A 27 -3.03 4.19 -17.88
N VAL A 28 -3.52 4.95 -16.91
CA VAL A 28 -3.19 4.81 -15.50
C VAL A 28 -4.43 4.35 -14.76
N SER A 29 -4.26 3.46 -13.77
CA SER A 29 -5.39 3.02 -12.96
C SER A 29 -6.01 4.19 -12.16
N ALA A 30 -7.28 4.06 -11.82
CA ALA A 30 -7.96 5.03 -10.97
C ALA A 30 -7.24 5.19 -9.62
N GLU A 31 -6.74 4.09 -9.02
CA GLU A 31 -6.00 4.16 -7.76
C GLU A 31 -4.66 4.87 -7.88
N THR A 32 -3.89 4.60 -8.93
CA THR A 32 -2.64 5.35 -9.13
C THR A 32 -2.92 6.84 -9.32
N SER A 33 -3.99 7.18 -10.05
CA SER A 33 -4.41 8.57 -10.23
C SER A 33 -4.85 9.23 -8.91
N ARG A 34 -5.61 8.51 -8.06
CA ARG A 34 -6.01 8.96 -6.72
C ARG A 34 -4.80 9.19 -5.82
N ARG A 35 -3.85 8.25 -5.80
CA ARG A 35 -2.61 8.33 -5.02
C ARG A 35 -1.74 9.51 -5.44
N ILE A 36 -1.58 9.75 -6.74
CA ILE A 36 -0.85 10.93 -7.25
C ILE A 36 -1.57 12.22 -6.83
N ALA A 37 -2.91 12.23 -6.84
CA ALA A 37 -3.68 13.42 -6.47
C ALA A 37 -3.54 13.83 -4.99
N CYS A 38 -3.05 12.96 -4.10
CA CYS A 38 -2.86 13.30 -2.69
C CYS A 38 -1.80 14.40 -2.43
N ASP A 39 -0.77 14.48 -3.27
CA ASP A 39 0.30 15.47 -3.11
C ASP A 39 0.68 16.23 -4.40
N ALA A 40 0.08 15.89 -5.55
CA ALA A 40 0.32 16.61 -6.80
C ALA A 40 -0.40 17.98 -6.86
N GLY A 41 0.16 18.89 -7.67
CA GLY A 41 -0.56 20.10 -8.08
C GLY A 41 -1.47 19.77 -9.26
N LYS A 42 -2.74 20.17 -9.20
CA LYS A 42 -3.75 19.85 -10.22
C LYS A 42 -4.25 21.09 -10.93
N VAL A 43 -4.53 20.95 -12.22
CA VAL A 43 -5.34 21.86 -13.03
C VAL A 43 -6.57 21.08 -13.47
N VAL A 44 -7.76 21.65 -13.32
CA VAL A 44 -9.02 21.04 -13.80
C VAL A 44 -9.36 21.68 -15.12
N MET A 45 -9.47 20.88 -16.18
CA MET A 45 -9.93 21.32 -17.50
C MET A 45 -11.30 20.68 -17.76
N ARG A 46 -12.32 21.50 -18.04
CA ARG A 46 -13.67 21.04 -18.40
C ARG A 46 -13.81 21.10 -19.92
N HIS A 47 -14.39 20.05 -20.49
CA HIS A 47 -14.72 19.97 -21.90
C HIS A 47 -16.24 19.93 -22.11
N ASP A 48 -16.72 20.39 -23.25
CA ASP A 48 -18.08 20.11 -23.74
C ASP A 48 -18.20 18.70 -24.33
N ALA A 49 -19.37 18.35 -24.86
CA ALA A 49 -19.64 17.05 -25.45
C ALA A 49 -18.82 16.77 -26.73
N ASP A 50 -18.38 17.83 -27.41
CA ASP A 50 -17.60 17.76 -28.65
C ASP A 50 -16.08 17.77 -28.37
N GLY A 51 -15.69 17.88 -27.09
CA GLY A 51 -14.31 17.89 -26.64
C GLY A 51 -13.66 19.28 -26.56
N ASN A 52 -14.41 20.36 -26.77
CA ASN A 52 -13.86 21.72 -26.68
C ASN A 52 -13.70 22.15 -25.22
N VAL A 53 -12.61 22.86 -24.91
CA VAL A 53 -12.34 23.38 -23.57
C VAL A 53 -13.32 24.50 -23.21
N LEU A 54 -14.13 24.25 -22.17
CA LEU A 54 -15.06 25.22 -21.60
C LEU A 54 -14.39 26.08 -20.52
N ASP A 55 -13.53 25.48 -19.71
CA ASP A 55 -12.91 26.13 -18.55
C ASP A 55 -11.61 25.43 -18.17
N VAL A 56 -10.59 26.24 -17.81
CA VAL A 56 -9.33 25.76 -17.24
C VAL A 56 -9.18 26.41 -15.87
N GLY A 57 -9.40 25.63 -14.82
CA GLY A 57 -9.23 26.08 -13.46
C GLY A 57 -7.78 26.46 -13.15
N ARG A 58 -7.57 27.31 -12.13
CA ARG A 58 -6.23 27.62 -11.63
C ARG A 58 -5.55 26.37 -11.09
N LYS A 59 -4.23 26.28 -11.26
CA LYS A 59 -3.39 25.28 -10.57
C LYS A 59 -3.61 25.36 -9.06
N THR A 60 -4.32 24.39 -8.51
CA THR A 60 -4.43 24.21 -7.06
C THR A 60 -3.26 23.34 -6.63
N ARG A 61 -2.40 23.90 -5.79
CA ARG A 61 -1.31 23.14 -5.15
C ARG A 61 -1.94 22.09 -4.22
N THR A 62 -1.45 20.84 -4.26
CA THR A 62 -0.29 20.39 -3.47
C THR A 62 -0.41 20.88 -2.04
N ILE A 63 -0.49 19.96 -1.08
CA ILE A 63 -0.48 20.23 0.36
C ILE A 63 0.41 21.45 0.66
N PRO A 64 -0.15 22.59 1.12
CA PRO A 64 0.62 23.82 1.23
C PRO A 64 1.88 23.62 2.08
N PRO A 65 3.02 24.28 1.78
CA PRO A 65 4.25 24.08 2.55
C PRO A 65 4.08 24.27 4.07
N ALA A 66 3.18 25.16 4.49
CA ALA A 66 2.82 25.33 5.90
C ALA A 66 2.15 24.09 6.49
N LEU A 67 1.13 23.52 5.81
CA LEU A 67 0.51 22.26 6.23
C LEU A 67 1.51 21.12 6.20
N ARG A 68 2.37 21.06 5.19
CA ARG A 68 3.42 20.04 5.08
C ARG A 68 4.40 20.10 6.26
N ARG A 69 4.79 21.29 6.71
CA ARG A 69 5.61 21.49 7.91
C ARG A 69 4.85 21.08 9.18
N ALA A 70 3.58 21.45 9.30
CA ALA A 70 2.74 21.03 10.42
C ALA A 70 2.61 19.51 10.50
N LEU A 71 2.42 18.83 9.35
CA LEU A 71 2.41 17.38 9.25
C LEU A 71 3.75 16.77 9.66
N ALA A 72 4.88 17.30 9.15
CA ALA A 72 6.20 16.82 9.53
C ALA A 72 6.42 16.94 11.06
N SER A 73 5.97 18.03 11.67
CA SER A 73 6.06 18.25 13.11
C SER A 73 5.12 17.34 13.91
N ARG A 74 3.91 17.07 13.42
CA ARG A 74 2.93 16.22 14.13
C ARG A 74 3.26 14.74 13.99
N ASP A 75 3.62 14.32 12.79
CA ASP A 75 3.70 12.91 12.44
C ASP A 75 5.12 12.34 12.55
N GLN A 76 6.17 13.16 12.38
CA GLN A 76 7.61 12.85 12.47
C GLN A 76 8.15 11.80 11.47
N HIS A 77 7.36 10.78 11.17
CA HIS A 77 7.61 9.69 10.23
C HIS A 77 6.27 9.17 9.69
N CYS A 78 6.32 8.11 8.90
CA CYS A 78 5.13 7.40 8.44
C CYS A 78 4.27 6.98 9.64
N ARG A 79 2.97 7.26 9.60
CA ARG A 79 2.05 6.95 10.71
C ARG A 79 1.49 5.53 10.70
N PHE A 80 1.75 4.76 9.64
CA PHE A 80 1.39 3.35 9.59
C PHE A 80 2.07 2.57 10.73
N PRO A 81 1.37 1.66 11.44
CA PRO A 81 1.89 0.91 12.58
C PRO A 81 3.28 0.31 12.36
N GLY A 82 4.20 0.56 13.31
CA GLY A 82 5.57 0.05 13.29
C GLY A 82 6.51 0.63 12.22
N CYS A 83 6.09 1.67 11.48
CA CYS A 83 6.92 2.26 10.43
C CYS A 83 7.65 3.53 10.88
N GLU A 84 8.97 3.55 10.70
CA GLU A 84 9.83 4.70 11.06
C GLU A 84 10.34 5.47 9.83
N ALA A 85 9.85 5.14 8.63
CA ALA A 85 10.30 5.79 7.40
C ALA A 85 10.01 7.30 7.43
N ARG A 86 11.03 8.13 7.17
CA ARG A 86 10.93 9.60 7.19
C ARG A 86 10.58 10.23 5.84
N ARG A 87 10.84 9.52 4.74
CA ARG A 87 10.45 9.96 3.40
C ARG A 87 8.98 9.62 3.16
N CYS A 88 8.12 10.58 3.45
CA CYS A 88 6.67 10.40 3.37
C CYS A 88 6.02 11.39 2.42
N ASP A 89 4.90 11.01 1.84
CA ASP A 89 4.00 11.90 1.13
C ASP A 89 2.79 12.15 2.05
N ALA A 90 2.09 13.26 1.84
CA ALA A 90 0.88 13.53 2.63
C ALA A 90 -0.31 12.87 1.94
N HIS A 91 -1.13 12.18 2.72
CA HIS A 91 -2.26 11.39 2.28
C HIS A 91 -3.55 12.01 2.79
N HIS A 92 -4.56 12.11 1.93
CA HIS A 92 -5.91 12.53 2.32
C HIS A 92 -6.71 11.33 2.83
N VAL A 93 -7.10 11.37 4.11
CA VAL A 93 -7.87 10.30 4.77
C VAL A 93 -9.24 10.13 4.13
N LYS A 94 -10.02 11.22 4.04
CA LYS A 94 -11.07 11.32 3.03
C LYS A 94 -10.41 11.79 1.75
N HIS A 95 -10.35 10.92 0.74
CA HIS A 95 -9.70 11.26 -0.52
C HIS A 95 -10.23 12.56 -1.11
N TRP A 96 -9.32 13.33 -1.69
CA TRP A 96 -9.69 14.56 -2.40
C TRP A 96 -10.69 14.30 -3.54
N ALA A 97 -10.53 13.17 -4.26
CA ALA A 97 -11.44 12.77 -5.33
C ALA A 97 -12.90 12.62 -4.86
N ASP A 98 -13.10 12.32 -3.58
CA ASP A 98 -14.41 12.16 -2.93
C ASP A 98 -14.83 13.42 -2.16
N GLY A 99 -14.22 14.57 -2.47
CA GLY A 99 -14.50 15.86 -1.83
C GLY A 99 -13.75 16.08 -0.51
N GLY A 100 -12.67 15.34 -0.26
CA GLY A 100 -11.77 15.56 0.87
C GLY A 100 -11.12 16.94 0.85
N VAL A 101 -11.22 17.67 1.96
CA VAL A 101 -10.60 19.00 2.10
C VAL A 101 -9.11 18.88 2.40
N THR A 102 -8.29 19.79 1.87
CA THR A 102 -6.87 19.88 2.20
C THR A 102 -6.71 20.65 3.52
N LYS A 103 -6.85 19.95 4.64
CA LYS A 103 -6.72 20.49 6.00
C LYS A 103 -5.97 19.49 6.88
N LEU A 104 -5.33 19.98 7.95
CA LEU A 104 -4.47 19.16 8.80
C LEU A 104 -5.20 17.96 9.43
N ASP A 105 -6.48 18.12 9.73
CA ASP A 105 -7.40 17.13 10.28
C ASP A 105 -7.91 16.09 9.26
N ASN A 106 -7.53 16.21 7.97
CA ASN A 106 -7.84 15.24 6.93
C ASN A 106 -6.57 14.67 6.28
N LEU A 107 -5.40 14.95 6.85
CA LEU A 107 -4.11 14.61 6.27
C LEU A 107 -3.27 13.79 7.23
N VAL A 108 -2.49 12.85 6.70
CA VAL A 108 -1.50 12.07 7.46
C VAL A 108 -0.26 11.79 6.61
N LEU A 109 0.91 11.65 7.23
CA LEU A 109 2.12 11.22 6.53
C LEU A 109 2.19 9.70 6.35
N LEU A 110 2.39 9.26 5.11
CA LEU A 110 2.64 7.87 4.74
C LEU A 110 3.88 7.75 3.83
N CYS A 111 4.73 6.75 4.05
CA CYS A 111 5.79 6.42 3.10
C CYS A 111 5.19 5.80 1.83
N ARG A 112 5.95 5.79 0.71
CA ARG A 112 5.44 5.26 -0.56
C ARG A 112 4.82 3.86 -0.47
N ARG A 113 5.44 2.96 0.32
CA ARG A 113 4.91 1.60 0.54
C ARG A 113 3.53 1.63 1.19
N HIS A 114 3.39 2.32 2.31
CA HIS A 114 2.12 2.37 3.03
C HIS A 114 1.08 3.24 2.35
N HIS A 115 1.52 4.25 1.60
CA HIS A 115 0.63 5.04 0.78
C HIS A 115 0.00 4.16 -0.32
N ARG A 116 0.79 3.28 -0.93
CA ARG A 116 0.27 2.25 -1.84
C ARG A 116 -0.65 1.26 -1.12
N ALA A 117 -0.27 0.78 0.06
CA ALA A 117 -1.06 -0.18 0.81
C ALA A 117 -2.50 0.31 1.08
N VAL A 118 -2.65 1.58 1.47
CA VAL A 118 -3.95 2.20 1.72
C VAL A 118 -4.77 2.43 0.45
N HIS A 119 -4.12 2.68 -0.69
CA HIS A 119 -4.81 2.89 -1.96
C HIS A 119 -5.15 1.59 -2.70
N GLU A 120 -4.24 0.63 -2.71
CA GLU A 120 -4.23 -0.47 -3.68
C GLU A 120 -4.32 -1.85 -3.03
N GLU A 121 -3.99 -1.98 -1.74
CA GLU A 121 -3.90 -3.28 -1.06
C GLU A 121 -5.02 -3.52 -0.05
N GLY A 122 -6.00 -2.59 0.04
CA GLY A 122 -7.21 -2.73 0.85
C GLY A 122 -7.07 -2.30 2.31
N PHE A 123 -5.91 -1.80 2.74
CA PHE A 123 -5.76 -1.27 4.10
C PHE A 123 -6.63 -0.03 4.30
N GLY A 124 -7.43 -0.02 5.36
CA GLY A 124 -8.23 1.15 5.71
C GLY A 124 -7.45 2.14 6.58
N LEU A 125 -7.87 3.39 6.53
CA LEU A 125 -7.33 4.48 7.33
C LEU A 125 -8.45 5.46 7.69
N THR A 126 -8.62 5.72 8.97
CA THR A 126 -9.50 6.76 9.52
C THR A 126 -8.76 7.60 10.55
N LEU A 127 -9.34 8.73 10.96
CA LEU A 127 -8.87 9.51 12.11
C LEU A 127 -9.93 9.43 13.21
N ASP A 128 -9.51 9.28 14.45
CA ASP A 128 -10.40 9.38 15.61
C ASP A 128 -10.69 10.83 16.01
N ALA A 129 -11.45 11.01 17.10
CA ALA A 129 -11.86 12.32 17.60
C ALA A 129 -10.67 13.19 18.02
N GLU A 130 -9.56 12.57 18.41
CA GLU A 130 -8.30 13.21 18.79
C GLU A 130 -7.36 13.41 17.59
N GLY A 131 -7.79 13.03 16.39
CA GLY A 131 -7.02 13.15 15.15
C GLY A 131 -5.87 12.14 15.03
N GLN A 132 -5.92 11.02 15.77
CA GLN A 132 -4.97 9.93 15.62
C GLN A 132 -5.40 8.97 14.51
N PRO A 133 -4.46 8.51 13.67
CA PRO A 133 -4.76 7.58 12.60
C PRO A 133 -5.02 6.17 13.13
N GLN A 134 -6.16 5.62 12.74
CA GLN A 134 -6.53 4.23 12.97
C GLN A 134 -6.46 3.47 11.65
N PHE A 135 -5.72 2.36 11.64
CA PHE A 135 -5.56 1.54 10.46
C PHE A 135 -6.34 0.25 10.59
N THR A 136 -6.82 -0.27 9.47
CA THR A 136 -7.43 -1.60 9.39
C THR A 136 -6.72 -2.44 8.33
N GLN A 137 -6.69 -3.75 8.56
CA GLN A 137 -6.24 -4.74 7.60
C GLN A 137 -7.20 -4.79 6.40
N PRO A 138 -6.82 -5.42 5.27
CA PRO A 138 -7.68 -5.58 4.10
C PRO A 138 -9.05 -6.24 4.36
N GLY A 139 -9.18 -6.99 5.46
CA GLY A 139 -10.45 -7.56 5.94
C GLY A 139 -11.24 -6.68 6.91
N GLY A 140 -10.83 -5.42 7.15
CA GLY A 140 -11.47 -4.49 8.06
C GLY A 140 -11.11 -4.64 9.54
N ALA A 141 -10.36 -5.68 9.91
CA ALA A 141 -9.89 -5.86 11.29
C ALA A 141 -8.94 -4.72 11.71
N PRO A 142 -9.07 -4.17 12.93
CA PRO A 142 -8.16 -3.14 13.43
C PRO A 142 -6.69 -3.60 13.40
N LEU A 143 -5.80 -2.73 12.92
CA LEU A 143 -4.36 -2.96 12.93
C LEU A 143 -3.75 -2.14 14.09
N PRO A 144 -3.38 -2.78 15.21
CA PRO A 144 -2.88 -2.07 16.38
C PRO A 144 -1.49 -1.47 16.12
N ALA A 145 -1.20 -0.31 16.73
CA ALA A 145 0.09 0.36 16.65
C ALA A 145 1.24 -0.51 17.20
N VAL A 146 0.95 -1.25 18.28
CA VAL A 146 1.83 -2.23 18.89
C VAL A 146 1.02 -3.53 18.98
N PRO A 147 1.46 -4.62 18.34
CA PRO A 147 0.80 -5.90 18.53
C PRO A 147 0.90 -6.31 20.00
N THR A 148 -0.21 -6.73 20.59
CA THR A 148 -0.19 -7.29 21.94
C THR A 148 0.64 -8.56 21.90
N ALA A 149 1.71 -8.61 22.68
CA ALA A 149 2.49 -9.83 22.84
C ALA A 149 1.55 -10.93 23.35
N PRO A 150 1.54 -12.13 22.73
CA PRO A 150 0.70 -13.21 23.23
C PRO A 150 1.10 -13.53 24.67
N ALA A 151 0.11 -13.76 25.53
CA ALA A 151 0.35 -14.28 26.85
C ALA A 151 0.94 -15.68 26.71
N TRP A 152 2.22 -15.83 27.01
CA TRP A 152 2.88 -17.12 26.99
C TRP A 152 2.46 -17.90 28.24
N THR A 153 1.68 -18.97 28.07
CA THR A 153 1.35 -19.90 29.15
C THR A 153 2.27 -21.11 29.06
N GLY A 154 3.09 -21.35 30.09
CA GLY A 154 4.05 -22.47 30.14
C GLY A 154 5.50 -22.01 30.09
N VAL A 155 6.40 -22.90 29.63
CA VAL A 155 7.85 -22.66 29.55
C VAL A 155 8.23 -22.17 28.16
N PRO A 156 8.70 -20.91 28.02
CA PRO A 156 9.60 -20.43 26.99
C PRO A 156 10.03 -21.44 25.93
N LEU A 157 9.54 -21.41 24.68
CA LEU A 157 10.04 -22.27 23.60
C LEU A 157 9.88 -23.80 23.78
N ALA A 158 9.16 -24.32 24.77
CA ALA A 158 9.06 -25.77 25.00
C ALA A 158 8.63 -26.60 23.78
N SER A 159 7.74 -26.08 22.93
CA SER A 159 7.37 -26.73 21.67
C SER A 159 8.50 -26.72 20.64
N THR A 160 9.27 -25.62 20.60
CA THR A 160 10.49 -25.50 19.81
C THR A 160 11.57 -26.45 20.33
N ASP A 161 11.81 -26.50 21.64
CA ASP A 161 12.79 -27.39 22.26
C ASP A 161 12.45 -28.87 22.03
N ALA A 162 11.16 -29.24 22.15
CA ALA A 162 10.70 -30.60 21.84
C ALA A 162 10.94 -30.94 20.37
N LYS A 163 10.71 -29.97 19.46
CA LYS A 163 10.93 -30.18 18.03
C LYS A 163 12.41 -30.31 17.69
N LEU A 164 13.25 -29.47 18.29
CA LEU A 164 14.71 -29.54 18.15
C LEU A 164 15.25 -30.88 18.67
N ALA A 165 14.76 -31.34 19.82
CA ALA A 165 15.13 -32.63 20.38
C ALA A 165 14.67 -33.81 19.49
N GLU A 166 13.46 -33.77 18.93
CA GLU A 166 12.98 -34.75 17.95
C GLU A 166 13.86 -34.78 16.70
N ASP A 167 14.25 -33.62 16.20
CA ASP A 167 15.08 -33.47 15.01
C ASP A 167 16.58 -33.73 15.30
N GLY A 168 16.95 -34.00 16.57
CA GLY A 168 18.32 -34.23 17.00
C GLY A 168 19.22 -32.98 16.88
N ILE A 169 18.62 -31.80 16.89
CA ILE A 169 19.30 -30.51 16.75
C ILE A 169 19.60 -29.97 18.15
N GLU A 170 20.86 -30.05 18.57
CA GLU A 170 21.33 -29.37 19.77
C GLU A 170 21.73 -27.93 19.46
N ILE A 171 21.03 -26.96 20.07
CA ILE A 171 21.40 -25.55 20.00
C ILE A 171 22.37 -25.23 21.15
N ASP A 172 23.61 -24.91 20.81
CA ASP A 172 24.66 -24.51 21.73
C ASP A 172 25.30 -23.18 21.30
N SER A 173 26.35 -22.77 22.00
CA SER A 173 27.09 -21.54 21.68
C SER A 173 27.80 -21.57 20.32
N GLN A 174 27.95 -22.74 19.71
CA GLN A 174 28.60 -22.98 18.43
C GLN A 174 27.60 -23.17 17.28
N THR A 175 26.29 -23.31 17.53
CA THR A 175 25.28 -23.44 16.47
C THR A 175 25.29 -22.29 15.46
N SER A 176 25.73 -21.10 15.89
CA SER A 176 25.89 -19.93 15.01
C SER A 176 27.23 -19.89 14.27
N ILE A 177 28.16 -20.78 14.63
CA ILE A 177 29.49 -20.89 14.04
C ILE A 177 29.39 -21.87 12.88
N PRO A 178 29.65 -21.42 11.64
CA PRO A 178 29.63 -22.32 10.51
C PRO A 178 30.73 -23.37 10.67
N ASN A 179 30.43 -24.63 10.33
CA ASN A 179 31.42 -25.71 10.26
C ASN A 179 32.44 -25.53 9.11
N TRP A 180 32.55 -24.33 8.54
CA TRP A 180 33.47 -24.02 7.47
C TRP A 180 34.83 -23.68 8.05
N ASP A 181 35.81 -24.50 7.71
CA ASP A 181 37.21 -24.44 8.15
C ASP A 181 38.12 -23.60 7.23
N GLY A 182 37.52 -22.93 6.23
CA GLY A 182 38.24 -22.09 5.27
C GLY A 182 38.57 -22.80 3.95
N GLU A 183 38.12 -24.04 3.75
CA GLU A 183 38.23 -24.73 2.45
C GLU A 183 37.57 -23.94 1.31
N ARG A 184 38.08 -24.09 0.09
CA ARG A 184 37.48 -23.42 -1.08
C ARG A 184 36.08 -23.97 -1.34
N LEU A 185 35.09 -23.07 -1.45
CA LEU A 185 33.72 -23.43 -1.81
C LEU A 185 33.67 -24.28 -3.08
N ASP A 186 33.19 -25.51 -2.98
CA ASP A 186 32.95 -26.39 -4.12
C ASP A 186 31.68 -25.92 -4.85
N LEU A 187 31.87 -24.97 -5.77
CA LEU A 187 30.81 -24.40 -6.60
C LEU A 187 30.01 -25.48 -7.37
N PRO A 188 30.64 -26.47 -8.03
CA PRO A 188 29.92 -27.59 -8.64
C PRO A 188 29.01 -28.35 -7.69
N TYR A 189 29.47 -28.71 -6.49
CA TYR A 189 28.66 -29.41 -5.48
C TYR A 189 27.48 -28.57 -5.01
N VAL A 190 27.73 -27.29 -4.67
CA VAL A 190 26.68 -26.35 -4.21
C VAL A 190 25.60 -26.18 -5.28
N ILE A 191 26.00 -26.00 -6.55
CA ILE A 191 25.06 -25.93 -7.67
C ILE A 191 24.29 -27.26 -7.74
N GLY A 192 24.95 -28.41 -7.62
CA GLY A 192 24.30 -29.72 -7.67
C GLY A 192 23.25 -29.95 -6.58
N VAL A 193 23.50 -29.52 -5.33
CA VAL A 193 22.56 -29.73 -4.20
C VAL A 193 21.48 -28.66 -4.09
N ALA A 194 21.79 -27.41 -4.48
CA ALA A 194 20.82 -26.32 -4.49
C ALA A 194 19.92 -26.36 -5.74
N TRP A 195 20.39 -26.98 -6.82
CA TRP A 195 19.61 -27.22 -8.02
C TRP A 195 18.72 -28.45 -7.83
N ARG A 196 17.41 -28.24 -7.70
CA ARG A 196 16.40 -29.29 -7.80
C ARG A 196 15.84 -29.33 -9.22
N PRO A 197 16.25 -30.25 -10.09
CA PRO A 197 15.62 -30.39 -11.39
C PRO A 197 14.27 -31.12 -11.20
N GLY A 198 13.15 -30.39 -11.24
CA GLY A 198 11.82 -31.02 -11.26
C GLY A 198 10.65 -30.20 -10.70
N GLU A 199 10.87 -29.14 -9.92
CA GLU A 199 9.77 -28.28 -9.44
C GLU A 199 9.47 -27.15 -10.43
N ASN A 200 8.92 -27.49 -11.59
CA ASN A 200 8.21 -26.55 -12.47
C ASN A 200 6.71 -26.87 -12.41
N PRO A 201 5.84 -25.96 -11.92
CA PRO A 201 4.40 -26.17 -11.97
C PRO A 201 3.91 -25.89 -13.40
N GLY A 202 3.46 -26.94 -14.07
CA GLY A 202 2.56 -26.83 -15.22
C GLY A 202 3.21 -27.01 -16.58
N THR A 203 3.08 -28.22 -17.12
CA THR A 203 2.55 -28.46 -18.48
C THR A 203 2.11 -29.92 -18.57
N GLU A 204 0.88 -30.20 -18.18
CA GLU A 204 0.16 -31.37 -18.70
C GLU A 204 -0.43 -30.97 -20.05
N LYS A 205 0.15 -31.50 -21.14
CA LYS A 205 -0.53 -31.62 -22.43
C LYS A 205 -0.78 -33.11 -22.63
N THR A 206 -2.01 -33.53 -22.36
CA THR A 206 -2.53 -34.80 -22.85
C THR A 206 -2.78 -34.71 -24.36
N ALA A 207 -2.50 -35.82 -25.03
CA ALA A 207 -2.76 -36.09 -26.44
C ALA A 207 -4.26 -36.21 -26.75
#